data_AF-A0A9W5V8A9-F1
#
_entry.id   AF-A0A9W5V8A9-F1
#
_cell.length_a   1.000
_cell.length_b   1.000
_cell.length_c   1.000
_cell.angle_alpha   90.00
_cell.angle_beta   90.00
_cell.angle_gamma   90.00
#
_symmetry.space_group_name_H-M   'P 1'
#
loop_
_entity.id
_entity.type
_entity.pdbx_description
1 polymer ?
#
loop_
_entity_poly.entity_id
_entity_poly.type
_entity_poly.pdbx_seq_one_letter_code
_entity_poly.pdbx_strand_id
1 'polypeptide(L)' 'MHKNLFIARKEQRMTQKAAAKLINISQRAYYSKENRKTDFTLKEAQKLAKYFKTTVDELFEK' A
#
# COMPACT_ATOMS: atom_id res chain seq x y z
N MET A 1 -9.43 -5.46 -3.59
CA MET A 1 -8.73 -4.23 -3.16
C MET A 1 -8.46 -4.29 -1.66
N HIS A 2 -7.25 -3.94 -1.21
CA HIS A 2 -6.95 -3.73 0.21
C HIS A 2 -7.62 -2.43 0.67
N LYS A 3 -8.74 -2.55 1.40
CA LYS A 3 -9.58 -1.42 1.78
C LYS A 3 -8.86 -0.47 2.74
N ASN A 4 -8.22 -1.00 3.77
CA ASN A 4 -7.53 -0.21 4.78
C ASN A 4 -6.35 0.55 4.18
N LEU A 5 -5.55 -0.11 3.32
CA LEU A 5 -4.52 0.57 2.52
C LEU A 5 -5.08 1.70 1.64
N PHE A 6 -6.21 1.48 0.96
CA PHE A 6 -6.83 2.51 0.16
C PHE A 6 -7.28 3.72 1.01
N ILE A 7 -7.89 3.46 2.16
CA ILE A 7 -8.36 4.49 3.10
C ILE A 7 -7.16 5.29 3.62
N ALA A 8 -6.15 4.63 4.20
CA ALA A 8 -4.95 5.28 4.73
C ALA A 8 -4.25 6.17 3.67
N ARG A 9 -4.17 5.68 2.43
CA ARG A 9 -3.61 6.44 1.31
C ARG A 9 -4.45 7.68 0.98
N LYS A 10 -5.78 7.56 1.00
CA LYS A 10 -6.70 8.66 0.66
C LYS A 10 -6.78 9.71 1.76
N GLU A 11 -6.76 9.32 3.02
CA GLU A 11 -6.72 10.23 4.16
C GLU A 11 -5.49 11.14 4.12
N GLN A 12 -4.35 10.60 3.67
CA GLN A 12 -3.11 11.37 3.48
C GLN A 12 -3.00 12.06 2.11
N ARG A 13 -4.08 12.07 1.31
CA ARG A 13 -4.10 12.61 -0.08
C ARG A 13 -2.98 12.05 -0.97
N MET A 14 -2.53 10.83 -0.69
CA MET A 14 -1.41 10.20 -1.37
C MET A 14 -1.88 9.55 -2.69
N THR A 15 -1.12 9.76 -3.76
CA THR A 15 -1.40 9.13 -5.06
C THR A 15 -0.81 7.72 -5.12
N GLN A 16 -1.35 6.85 -5.98
CA GLN A 16 -0.75 5.53 -6.23
C GLN A 16 0.69 5.64 -6.74
N LYS A 17 1.02 6.69 -7.50
CA LYS A 17 2.39 6.97 -7.97
C LYS A 17 3.33 7.28 -6.80
N ALA A 18 2.88 8.07 -5.83
CA ALA A 18 3.66 8.36 -4.62
C ALA A 18 3.86 7.10 -3.76
N ALA A 19 2.81 6.31 -3.56
CA ALA A 19 2.89 5.06 -2.80
C ALA A 19 3.79 4.03 -3.48
N ALA A 20 3.75 3.94 -4.82
CA ALA A 20 4.66 3.11 -5.60
C ALA A 20 6.13 3.54 -5.43
N LYS A 21 6.40 4.86 -5.44
CA LYS A 21 7.73 5.42 -5.22
C LYS A 21 8.28 5.08 -3.82
N LEU A 22 7.42 5.10 -2.79
CA LEU A 22 7.80 4.75 -1.41
C LEU A 22 8.36 3.32 -1.31
N ILE A 23 7.79 2.38 -2.04
CA ILE A 23 8.22 0.97 -2.04
C ILE A 23 9.07 0.59 -3.26
N ASN A 24 9.51 1.58 -4.05
CA ASN A 24 10.37 1.42 -5.21
C ASN A 24 9.82 0.47 -6.31
N ILE A 25 8.53 0.63 -6.66
CA ILE A 25 7.91 -0.09 -7.78
C ILE A 25 7.22 0.88 -8.75
N SER A 26 6.77 0.36 -9.89
CA SER A 26 5.97 1.15 -10.84
C SER A 26 4.56 1.41 -10.31
N GLN A 27 3.94 2.53 -10.73
CA GLN A 27 2.55 2.84 -10.39
C GLN A 27 1.58 1.71 -10.79
N ARG A 28 1.82 1.08 -11.95
CA ARG A 28 1.00 -0.04 -12.44
C ARG A 28 1.13 -1.26 -11.53
N ALA A 29 2.34 -1.60 -11.09
CA ALA A 29 2.56 -2.68 -10.15
C ALA A 29 1.86 -2.40 -8.81
N TYR A 30 1.98 -1.17 -8.29
CA TYR A 30 1.25 -0.76 -7.08
C TYR A 30 -0.27 -0.87 -7.26
N TYR A 31 -0.82 -0.41 -8.38
CA TYR A 31 -2.24 -0.55 -8.69
C TYR A 31 -2.70 -2.01 -8.67
N SER A 32 -1.95 -2.91 -9.32
CA SER A 32 -2.25 -4.34 -9.30
C SER A 32 -2.22 -4.90 -7.87
N LYS A 33 -1.22 -4.50 -7.07
CA LYS A 33 -1.09 -4.93 -5.68
C LYS A 33 -2.23 -4.40 -4.79
N GLU A 34 -2.50 -3.10 -4.82
CA GLU A 34 -3.60 -2.47 -4.07
C GLU A 34 -4.96 -3.10 -4.42
N ASN A 35 -5.15 -3.54 -5.67
CA ASN A 35 -6.38 -4.22 -6.11
C ASN A 35 -6.45 -5.72 -5.80
N ARG A 36 -5.43 -6.32 -5.16
CA ARG A 36 -5.31 -7.77 -4.91
C ARG A 36 -5.15 -8.61 -6.19
N LYS A 37 -4.60 -8.03 -7.27
CA LYS A 37 -4.23 -8.79 -8.49
C LYS A 37 -2.88 -9.49 -8.36
N THR A 38 -2.01 -8.96 -7.50
CA THR A 38 -0.70 -9.51 -7.12
C THR A 38 -0.43 -9.16 -5.67
N ASP A 39 0.37 -9.92 -4.95
CA ASP A 39 0.60 -9.64 -3.53
C ASP A 39 1.71 -8.61 -3.29
N PHE A 40 1.62 -7.89 -2.17
CA PHE A 40 2.74 -7.14 -1.62
C PHE A 40 3.74 -8.12 -0.99
N THR A 41 5.03 -7.87 -1.18
CA THR A 41 6.06 -8.56 -0.40
C THR A 41 6.04 -8.06 1.04
N LEU A 42 6.52 -8.87 1.98
CA LEU A 42 6.60 -8.45 3.39
C LEU A 42 7.39 -7.14 3.58
N LYS A 43 8.48 -6.95 2.82
CA LYS A 43 9.29 -5.72 2.86
C LYS A 43 8.51 -4.49 2.37
N GLU A 44 7.71 -4.64 1.32
CA GLU A 44 6.85 -3.55 0.82
C GLU A 44 5.76 -3.22 1.85
N ALA A 45 5.11 -4.25 2.40
CA ALA A 45 4.06 -4.11 3.41
C ALA A 45 4.57 -3.40 4.68
N GLN A 46 5.75 -3.79 5.18
CA GLN A 46 6.39 -3.15 6.33
C GLN A 46 6.71 -1.67 6.08
N LYS A 47 7.18 -1.32 4.87
CA LYS A 47 7.44 0.08 4.51
C LYS A 47 6.17 0.91 4.48
N LEU A 48 5.09 0.37 3.92
CA LEU A 48 3.78 1.03 3.88
C LEU A 48 3.22 1.21 5.29
N ALA A 49 3.23 0.17 6.11
CA ALA A 49 2.79 0.21 7.51
C ALA A 49 3.56 1.27 8.32
N LYS A 50 4.89 1.31 8.18
CA LYS A 50 5.73 2.33 8.83
C LYS A 50 5.37 3.76 8.38
N TYR A 51 5.09 3.96 7.09
CA TYR A 51 4.71 5.27 6.56
C TYR A 51 3.33 5.72 7.04
N PHE A 52 2.36 4.80 7.02
CA PHE A 52 0.99 5.07 7.47
C PHE A 52 0.81 5.02 9.00
N LYS A 53 1.89 4.76 9.76
CA LYS A 53 1.90 4.68 11.24
C LYS A 53 0.89 3.67 11.80
N THR A 54 0.81 2.51 11.15
CA THR A 54 -0.11 1.40 11.46
C THR A 54 0.67 0.08 11.43
N THR A 55 0.04 -1.03 11.79
CA THR A 55 0.64 -2.36 11.65
C THR A 55 0.41 -2.94 10.26
N VAL A 56 1.20 -3.95 9.88
CA VAL A 56 0.98 -4.68 8.62
C VAL A 56 -0.38 -5.37 8.64
N ASP A 57 -0.77 -5.93 9.79
CA ASP A 57 -2.04 -6.64 9.93
C ASP A 57 -3.23 -5.70 9.75
N GLU A 58 -3.23 -4.54 10.41
CA GLU A 58 -4.27 -3.51 10.23
C GLU A 58 -4.36 -3.02 8.78
N LEU A 59 -3.22 -2.81 8.11
CA LEU A 59 -3.19 -2.25 6.77
C LEU A 59 -3.68 -3.24 5.69
N PHE A 60 -3.47 -4.54 5.92
CA PHE A 60 -3.75 -5.61 4.97
C PHE A 60 -4.85 -6.58 5.43
N GLU A 61 -5.58 -6.27 6.50
CA GLU A 61 -6.71 -7.03 7.01
C GLU A 61 -7.78 -7.30 5.93
N LYS A 62 -8.53 -8.40 6.08
CA LYS A 62 -9.38 -8.98 5.03
C LYS A 62 -10.58 -8.10 4.64
#